data_AF-A0A554GU57-F1
#
_entry.id   AF-A0A554GU57-F1
#
_cell.length_a   1.000
_cell.length_b   1.000
_cell.length_c   1.000
_cell.angle_alpha   90.00
_cell.angle_beta   90.00
_cell.angle_gamma   90.00
#
_symmetry.space_group_name_H-M   'P 1'
#
loop_
_entity.id
_entity.type
_entity.pdbx_description
1 polymer ?
#
loop_
_entity_poly.entity_id
_entity_poly.type
_entity_poly.pdbx_seq_one_letter_code
_entity_poly.pdbx_strand_id
1 'polypeptide(L)'
;MQPHIPDADVDPDEAFQLVFRELKRHEETGRRNFVVRAPVDLLEYLFSAILRKSGMSRVSLELQLTKLGVYGFKEEDGRILRRYLSGHTRMAWSTYQRLMLWALSSGWISTWVFRDLAFRSYEREAAQLCARKIVNTLKRRTTPTHLNHQQIAEHFSEIYLRNQQERDRVMATRIRTDSEVRAFISLPGIDLHK
;
A
#
# COMPACT_ATOMS: atom_id res chain seq x y z
N MET A 1 20.14 -1.85 28.30
CA MET A 1 20.25 -1.91 26.83
C MET A 1 18.88 -1.57 26.26
N GLN A 2 18.72 -0.40 25.65
CA GLN A 2 17.51 -0.06 24.90
C GLN A 2 17.50 -0.90 23.61
N PRO A 3 16.35 -1.45 23.20
CA PRO A 3 16.23 -2.11 21.91
C PRO A 3 16.40 -1.06 20.81
N HIS A 4 17.47 -1.20 20.03
CA HIS A 4 17.67 -0.44 18.81
C HIS A 4 16.54 -0.84 17.85
N ILE A 5 15.56 0.04 17.70
CA ILE A 5 14.60 -0.05 16.60
C ILE A 5 15.47 0.16 15.35
N PRO A 6 15.53 -0.79 14.40
CA PRO A 6 16.19 -0.54 13.12
C PRO A 6 15.53 0.69 12.51
N ASP A 7 16.31 1.66 12.06
CA ASP A 7 15.82 2.90 11.46
C ASP A 7 14.67 2.58 10.51
N ALA A 8 13.44 2.85 10.97
CA ALA A 8 12.40 3.11 10.03
C ALA A 8 12.88 4.39 9.34
N ASP A 9 13.18 4.32 8.05
CA ASP A 9 13.60 5.44 7.19
C ASP A 9 12.57 6.60 7.14
N VAL A 10 11.55 6.56 8.01
CA VAL A 10 10.44 7.50 8.13
C VAL A 10 10.64 8.29 9.41
N ASP A 11 10.75 9.60 9.28
CA ASP A 11 10.86 10.55 10.38
C ASP A 11 9.70 10.38 11.38
N PRO A 12 9.94 10.33 12.71
CA PRO A 12 8.89 10.19 13.71
C PRO A 12 7.76 11.22 13.59
N ASP A 13 8.07 12.45 13.21
CA ASP A 13 7.06 13.50 12.98
C ASP A 13 6.19 13.17 11.76
N GLU A 14 6.81 12.71 10.67
CA GLU A 14 6.08 12.25 9.48
C GLU A 14 5.19 11.03 9.78
N ALA A 15 5.73 10.04 10.50
CA ALA A 15 4.99 8.87 10.96
C ALA A 15 3.74 9.27 11.77
N PHE A 16 3.89 10.20 12.71
CA PHE A 16 2.76 10.73 13.45
C PHE A 16 1.75 11.45 12.57
N GLN A 17 2.19 12.35 11.68
CA GLN A 17 1.29 13.07 10.79
C GLN A 17 0.48 12.13 9.90
N LEU A 18 1.10 11.06 9.41
CA LEU A 18 0.44 10.02 8.63
C LEU A 18 -0.65 9.32 9.44
N VAL A 19 -0.35 8.88 10.67
CA VAL A 19 -1.34 8.20 11.54
C VAL A 19 -2.44 9.17 11.97
N PHE A 20 -2.10 10.39 12.35
CA PHE A 20 -3.03 11.41 12.79
C PHE A 20 -4.02 11.79 11.69
N ARG A 21 -3.55 11.92 10.45
CA ARG A 21 -4.42 12.15 9.28
C ARG A 21 -5.43 11.03 9.10
N GLU A 22 -5.01 9.77 9.29
CA GLU A 22 -5.92 8.62 9.19
C GLU A 22 -6.94 8.58 10.34
N LEU A 23 -6.54 8.97 11.55
CA LEU A 23 -7.45 9.09 12.70
C LEU A 23 -8.50 10.18 12.48
N LYS A 24 -8.10 11.39 12.06
CA LYS A 24 -9.03 12.47 11.72
C LYS A 24 -10.02 12.07 10.62
N ARG A 25 -9.52 11.49 9.53
CA ARG A 25 -10.38 10.96 8.45
C ARG A 25 -11.38 9.92 8.97
N HIS A 26 -10.98 9.08 9.92
CA HIS A 26 -11.89 8.11 10.52
C HIS A 26 -12.99 8.80 11.35
N GLU A 27 -12.63 9.76 12.20
CA GLU A 27 -13.57 10.55 13.00
C GLU A 27 -14.60 11.24 12.11
N GLU A 28 -14.16 11.89 11.02
CA GLU A 28 -15.02 12.54 10.02
C GLU A 28 -16.04 11.57 9.38
N THR A 29 -15.69 10.29 9.25
CA THR A 29 -16.61 9.31 8.66
C THR A 29 -17.72 8.87 9.60
N GLY A 30 -17.60 9.12 10.92
CA GLY A 30 -18.55 8.67 11.94
C GLY A 30 -18.74 7.15 12.03
N ARG A 31 -17.92 6.36 11.34
CA ARG A 31 -18.11 4.90 11.25
C ARG A 31 -17.66 4.21 12.52
N ARG A 32 -18.40 3.19 12.93
CA ARG A 32 -17.99 2.35 14.06
C ARG A 32 -16.67 1.63 13.81
N ASN A 33 -16.36 1.20 12.59
CA ASN A 33 -15.16 0.40 12.30
C ASN A 33 -14.15 1.19 11.46
N PHE A 34 -12.87 1.08 11.83
CA PHE A 34 -11.78 1.64 11.03
C PHE A 34 -11.58 0.80 9.77
N VAL A 35 -11.63 1.43 8.60
CA VAL A 35 -11.57 0.76 7.30
C VAL A 35 -10.15 0.85 6.74
N VAL A 36 -9.53 -0.29 6.46
CA VAL A 36 -8.18 -0.38 5.88
C VAL A 36 -8.28 -0.66 4.38
N ARG A 37 -8.06 0.35 3.55
CA ARG A 37 -8.25 0.34 2.09
C ARG A 37 -7.29 1.32 1.42
N ALA A 38 -6.91 1.03 0.17
CA ALA A 38 -6.05 1.92 -0.61
C ALA A 38 -6.71 3.31 -0.73
N PRO A 39 -6.02 4.39 -0.33
CA PRO A 39 -6.51 5.76 -0.46
C PRO A 39 -6.78 6.15 -1.91
N VAL A 40 -7.80 7.00 -2.13
CA VAL A 40 -8.19 7.47 -3.47
C VAL A 40 -7.06 8.22 -4.15
N ASP A 41 -6.28 9.01 -3.41
CA ASP A 41 -5.12 9.74 -3.92
C ASP A 41 -4.04 8.82 -4.52
N LEU A 42 -3.80 7.65 -3.91
CA LEU A 42 -2.87 6.66 -4.49
C LEU A 42 -3.45 5.98 -5.73
N LEU A 43 -4.76 5.75 -5.75
CA LEU A 43 -5.44 5.22 -6.94
C LEU A 43 -5.38 6.21 -8.09
N GLU A 44 -5.67 7.48 -7.83
CA GLU A 44 -5.57 8.58 -8.79
C GLU A 44 -4.17 8.66 -9.38
N TYR A 45 -3.15 8.58 -8.53
CA TYR A 45 -1.77 8.61 -8.98
C TYR A 45 -1.42 7.42 -9.87
N LEU A 46 -1.71 6.19 -9.43
CA LEU A 46 -1.48 4.97 -10.21
C LEU A 46 -2.20 5.02 -11.56
N PHE A 47 -3.50 5.32 -11.58
CA PHE A 47 -4.28 5.36 -12.81
C PHE A 47 -3.84 6.49 -13.74
N SER A 48 -3.49 7.66 -13.21
CA SER A 48 -2.97 8.76 -14.03
C SER A 48 -1.64 8.38 -14.67
N ALA A 49 -0.76 7.71 -13.94
CA ALA A 49 0.50 7.21 -14.48
C ALA A 49 0.27 6.18 -15.60
N ILE A 50 -0.63 5.21 -15.38
CA ILE A 50 -1.01 4.21 -16.38
C ILE A 50 -1.56 4.88 -17.64
N LEU A 51 -2.55 5.76 -17.50
CA LEU A 51 -3.20 6.42 -18.64
C LEU A 51 -2.19 7.26 -19.43
N ARG A 52 -1.31 7.99 -18.75
CA ARG A 52 -0.29 8.83 -19.39
C ARG A 52 0.72 8.01 -20.17
N LYS A 53 1.17 6.88 -19.64
CA LYS A 53 2.22 6.07 -20.26
C LYS A 53 1.69 5.13 -21.34
N SER A 54 0.50 4.56 -21.14
CA SER A 54 -0.12 3.62 -22.09
C SER A 54 -0.86 4.32 -23.23
N GLY A 55 -1.22 5.60 -23.08
CA GLY A 55 -2.04 6.33 -24.06
C GLY A 55 -3.51 5.85 -24.12
N MET A 56 -3.92 4.98 -23.21
CA MET A 56 -5.27 4.43 -23.18
C MET A 56 -6.30 5.46 -22.72
N SER A 57 -7.53 5.34 -23.23
CA SER A 57 -8.68 5.99 -22.61
C SER A 57 -9.07 5.27 -21.31
N ARG A 58 -9.80 5.96 -20.43
CA ARG A 58 -10.32 5.36 -19.18
C ARG A 58 -11.17 4.10 -19.42
N VAL A 59 -11.99 4.12 -20.47
CA VAL A 59 -12.84 2.98 -20.87
C VAL A 59 -11.98 1.83 -21.40
N SER A 60 -10.97 2.13 -22.22
CA SER A 60 -10.03 1.12 -22.72
C SER A 60 -9.24 0.46 -21.59
N LEU A 61 -8.79 1.24 -20.60
CA LEU A 61 -8.11 0.71 -19.44
C LEU A 61 -9.04 -0.22 -18.64
N GLU A 62 -10.28 0.18 -18.40
CA GLU A 62 -11.26 -0.66 -17.70
C GLU A 62 -11.50 -1.99 -18.43
N LEU A 63 -11.62 -1.96 -19.76
CA LEU A 63 -11.75 -3.16 -20.58
C LEU A 63 -10.54 -4.10 -20.43
N GLN A 64 -9.32 -3.55 -20.45
CA GLN A 64 -8.11 -4.36 -20.26
C GLN A 64 -8.05 -4.97 -18.86
N LEU A 65 -8.44 -4.21 -17.83
CA LEU A 65 -8.47 -4.71 -16.45
C LEU A 65 -9.52 -5.82 -16.26
N THR A 66 -10.68 -5.70 -16.91
CA THR A 66 -11.70 -6.76 -16.92
C THR A 66 -11.19 -8.01 -17.64
N LYS A 67 -10.53 -7.86 -18.80
CA LYS A 67 -9.93 -8.98 -19.54
C LYS A 67 -8.84 -9.72 -18.76
N LEU A 68 -8.05 -8.98 -17.97
CA LEU A 68 -7.03 -9.55 -17.08
C LEU A 68 -7.62 -10.22 -15.83
N GLY A 69 -8.95 -10.17 -15.64
CA GLY A 69 -9.61 -10.74 -14.47
C GLY A 69 -9.22 -10.02 -13.17
N VAL A 70 -8.91 -8.73 -13.23
CA VAL A 70 -8.54 -7.95 -12.04
C VAL A 70 -9.72 -7.94 -11.08
N TYR A 71 -9.49 -8.40 -9.85
CA TYR A 71 -10.54 -8.41 -8.83
C TYR A 71 -11.17 -7.02 -8.64
N GLY A 72 -12.48 -6.94 -8.81
CA GLY A 72 -13.24 -5.69 -8.72
C GLY A 72 -13.54 -5.04 -10.09
N PHE A 73 -12.99 -5.58 -11.18
CA PHE A 73 -13.33 -5.24 -12.57
C PHE A 73 -14.07 -6.44 -13.18
N LYS A 74 -15.40 -6.34 -13.25
CA LYS A 74 -16.29 -7.44 -13.68
C LYS A 74 -17.20 -7.08 -14.85
N GLU A 75 -17.41 -5.80 -15.08
CA GLU A 75 -18.34 -5.28 -16.08
C GLU A 75 -17.57 -4.34 -17.01
N GLU A 76 -17.92 -4.34 -18.29
CA GLU A 76 -17.28 -3.52 -19.34
C GLU A 76 -17.95 -2.15 -19.50
N ASP A 77 -18.50 -1.61 -18.42
CA ASP A 77 -19.36 -0.41 -18.47
C ASP A 77 -18.59 0.92 -18.38
N GLY A 78 -17.28 0.89 -18.12
CA GLY A 78 -16.47 2.12 -17.97
C GLY A 78 -16.77 2.91 -16.68
N ARG A 79 -17.50 2.28 -15.74
CA ARG A 79 -18.02 2.91 -14.51
C ARG A 79 -17.19 2.53 -13.29
N ILE A 80 -16.49 1.40 -13.32
CA ILE A 80 -15.77 0.87 -12.17
C ILE A 80 -14.59 1.78 -11.83
N LEU A 81 -13.82 2.19 -12.84
CA LEU A 81 -12.72 3.12 -12.64
C LEU A 81 -13.20 4.46 -12.06
N ARG A 82 -14.31 4.99 -12.59
CA ARG A 82 -14.94 6.22 -12.08
C ARG A 82 -15.37 6.09 -10.63
N ARG A 83 -15.94 4.95 -10.23
CA ARG A 83 -16.35 4.68 -8.84
C ARG A 83 -15.17 4.61 -7.87
N TYR A 84 -14.04 4.06 -8.30
CA TYR A 84 -12.81 4.08 -7.51
C TYR A 84 -12.24 5.49 -7.35
N LEU A 85 -12.13 6.24 -8.45
CA LEU A 85 -11.59 7.61 -8.45
C LEU A 85 -12.48 8.60 -7.69
N SER A 86 -13.80 8.41 -7.70
CA SER A 86 -14.73 9.23 -6.91
C SER A 86 -14.85 8.81 -5.45
N GLY A 87 -14.15 7.76 -5.02
CA GLY A 87 -14.25 7.23 -3.66
C GLY A 87 -15.56 6.50 -3.31
N HIS A 88 -16.49 6.36 -4.27
CA HIS A 88 -17.73 5.59 -4.10
C HIS A 88 -17.44 4.11 -3.83
N THR A 89 -16.37 3.57 -4.41
CA THR A 89 -15.90 2.21 -4.16
C THR A 89 -14.48 2.25 -3.62
N ARG A 90 -14.18 1.41 -2.62
CA ARG A 90 -12.86 1.36 -1.97
C ARG A 90 -12.11 0.11 -2.40
N MET A 91 -10.87 0.28 -2.85
CA MET A 91 -10.02 -0.82 -3.28
C MET A 91 -9.30 -1.46 -2.08
N ALA A 92 -9.24 -2.79 -2.06
CA ALA A 92 -8.41 -3.50 -1.08
C ALA A 92 -6.92 -3.30 -1.39
N TRP A 93 -6.08 -3.22 -0.35
CA TRP A 93 -4.63 -3.08 -0.52
C TRP A 93 -4.01 -4.19 -1.38
N SER A 94 -4.48 -5.43 -1.20
CA SER A 94 -4.03 -6.57 -2.01
C SER A 94 -4.34 -6.42 -3.50
N THR A 95 -5.53 -5.91 -3.84
CA THR A 95 -5.91 -5.62 -5.23
C THR A 95 -5.04 -4.51 -5.80
N TYR A 96 -4.84 -3.44 -5.03
CA TYR A 96 -4.01 -2.31 -5.44
C TYR A 96 -2.55 -2.73 -5.67
N GLN A 97 -1.95 -3.50 -4.77
CA GLN A 97 -0.58 -4.00 -4.91
C GLN A 97 -0.41 -4.89 -6.14
N ARG A 98 -1.37 -5.79 -6.42
CA ARG A 98 -1.37 -6.59 -7.65
C ARG A 98 -1.47 -5.71 -8.89
N LEU A 99 -2.33 -4.69 -8.87
CA LEU A 99 -2.49 -3.76 -9.97
C LEU A 99 -1.19 -2.98 -10.26
N MET A 100 -0.47 -2.52 -9.23
CA MET A 100 0.83 -1.88 -9.40
C MET A 100 1.84 -2.83 -10.07
N LEU A 101 1.91 -4.08 -9.61
CA LEU A 101 2.82 -5.08 -10.18
C LEU A 101 2.47 -5.40 -11.64
N TRP A 102 1.17 -5.53 -11.95
CA TRP A 102 0.72 -5.71 -13.31
C TRP A 102 1.04 -4.53 -14.20
N ALA A 103 0.74 -3.32 -13.73
CA ALA A 103 1.08 -2.10 -14.47
C ALA A 103 2.57 -2.00 -14.77
N LEU A 104 3.44 -2.41 -13.82
CA LEU A 104 4.88 -2.49 -14.06
C LEU A 104 5.22 -3.56 -15.11
N SER A 105 4.70 -4.78 -14.95
CA SER A 105 4.98 -5.90 -15.85
C SER A 105 4.49 -5.67 -17.29
N SER A 106 3.38 -4.94 -17.46
CA SER A 106 2.82 -4.57 -18.76
C SER A 106 3.48 -3.31 -19.36
N GLY A 107 4.48 -2.73 -18.69
CA GLY A 107 5.14 -1.50 -19.13
C GLY A 107 4.24 -0.26 -19.08
N TRP A 108 3.11 -0.32 -18.38
CA TRP A 108 2.16 0.77 -18.22
C TRP A 108 2.60 1.81 -17.19
N ILE A 109 3.58 1.49 -16.34
CA ILE A 109 4.27 2.46 -15.49
C ILE A 109 5.78 2.21 -15.55
N SER A 110 6.57 3.24 -15.28
CA SER A 110 8.02 3.09 -15.17
C SER A 110 8.41 2.49 -13.82
N THR A 111 9.61 1.90 -13.75
CA THR A 111 10.21 1.42 -12.50
C THR A 111 10.28 2.51 -11.44
N TRP A 112 10.55 3.76 -11.83
CA TRP A 112 10.59 4.89 -10.90
C TRP A 112 9.22 5.19 -10.29
N VAL A 113 8.17 5.26 -11.13
CA VAL A 113 6.79 5.45 -10.65
C VAL A 113 6.37 4.29 -9.74
N PHE A 114 6.73 3.06 -10.10
CA PHE A 114 6.45 1.90 -9.26
C PHE A 114 7.13 2.01 -7.88
N ARG A 115 8.41 2.41 -7.82
CA ARG A 115 9.13 2.57 -6.55
C ARG A 115 8.50 3.63 -5.66
N ASP A 116 8.17 4.79 -6.22
CA ASP A 116 7.50 5.89 -5.49
C ASP A 116 6.10 5.47 -4.99
N LEU A 117 5.30 4.82 -5.85
CA LEU A 117 4.01 4.27 -5.44
C LEU A 117 4.15 3.21 -4.35
N ALA A 118 5.11 2.29 -4.47
CA ALA A 118 5.34 1.23 -3.50
C ALA A 118 5.71 1.82 -2.12
N PHE A 119 6.66 2.76 -2.10
CA PHE A 119 7.09 3.46 -0.90
C PHE A 119 5.90 4.12 -0.18
N ARG A 120 5.16 5.00 -0.88
CA ARG A 120 3.97 5.67 -0.32
C ARG A 120 2.93 4.67 0.15
N SER A 121 2.74 3.57 -0.57
CA SER A 121 1.75 2.56 -0.21
C SER A 121 2.09 1.86 1.09
N TYR A 122 3.37 1.60 1.34
CA TYR A 122 3.82 0.95 2.57
C TYR A 122 3.61 1.84 3.79
N GLU A 123 3.96 3.11 3.69
CA GLU A 123 3.72 4.09 4.77
C GLU A 123 2.24 4.24 5.06
N ARG A 124 1.42 4.40 4.01
CA ARG A 124 -0.02 4.66 4.14
C ARG A 124 -0.77 3.43 4.66
N GLU A 125 -0.37 2.22 4.25
CA GLU A 125 -0.90 0.98 4.80
C GLU A 125 -0.51 0.81 6.28
N ALA A 126 0.74 1.07 6.64
CA ALA A 126 1.20 1.03 8.03
C ALA A 126 0.46 2.04 8.91
N ALA A 127 0.27 3.27 8.42
CA ALA A 127 -0.48 4.32 9.12
C ALA A 127 -1.93 3.90 9.40
N GLN A 128 -2.63 3.33 8.41
CA GLN A 128 -3.99 2.82 8.59
C GLN A 128 -4.06 1.65 9.58
N LEU A 129 -3.09 0.74 9.55
CA LEU A 129 -3.02 -0.37 10.48
C LEU A 129 -2.75 0.11 11.91
N CYS A 130 -1.87 1.10 12.07
CA CYS A 130 -1.59 1.77 13.34
C CYS A 130 -2.83 2.47 13.88
N ALA A 131 -3.47 3.31 13.08
CA ALA A 131 -4.72 4.00 13.44
C ALA A 131 -5.82 3.00 13.85
N ARG A 132 -5.98 1.89 13.12
CA ARG A 132 -6.91 0.82 13.50
C ARG A 132 -6.56 0.18 14.86
N LYS A 133 -5.28 -0.09 15.12
CA LYS A 133 -4.81 -0.64 16.41
C LYS A 133 -5.14 0.33 17.55
N ILE A 134 -4.90 1.63 17.36
CA ILE A 134 -5.22 2.69 18.32
C ILE A 134 -6.72 2.72 18.59
N VAL A 135 -7.55 2.86 17.55
CA VAL A 135 -9.02 2.93 17.67
C VAL A 135 -9.59 1.69 18.37
N ASN A 136 -9.11 0.50 18.03
CA ASN A 136 -9.56 -0.74 18.67
C ASN A 136 -9.11 -0.85 20.13
N THR A 137 -7.95 -0.31 20.47
CA THR A 137 -7.44 -0.27 21.85
C THR A 137 -8.27 0.70 22.68
N LEU A 138 -8.56 1.90 22.15
CA LEU A 138 -9.39 2.90 22.82
C LEU A 138 -10.81 2.37 23.09
N LYS A 139 -11.44 1.67 22.13
CA LYS A 139 -12.75 1.04 22.33
C LYS A 139 -12.80 -0.02 23.42
N ARG A 140 -11.68 -0.69 23.68
CA ARG A 140 -11.60 -1.80 24.64
C ARG A 140 -11.26 -1.33 26.06
N ARG A 141 -10.76 -0.10 26.21
CA ARG A 141 -10.36 0.44 27.51
C ARG A 141 -11.49 1.24 28.13
N THR A 142 -11.70 1.04 29.42
CA THR A 142 -12.65 1.79 30.25
C THR A 142 -12.08 3.13 30.73
N THR A 143 -10.75 3.28 30.76
CA THR A 143 -10.06 4.51 31.16
C THR A 143 -9.53 5.29 29.94
N PRO A 144 -9.70 6.63 29.89
CA PRO A 144 -9.13 7.46 28.83
C PRO A 144 -7.60 7.33 28.84
N THR A 145 -7.02 6.84 27.75
CA THR A 145 -5.56 6.87 27.57
C THR A 145 -5.24 7.98 26.57
N HIS A 146 -4.49 8.98 27.00
CA HIS A 146 -3.89 9.93 26.08
C HIS A 146 -2.63 9.27 25.49
N LEU A 147 -2.67 8.95 24.20
CA LEU A 147 -1.47 8.56 23.46
C LEU A 147 -0.65 9.81 23.19
N ASN A 148 0.62 9.79 23.60
CA ASN A 148 1.54 10.88 23.25
C ASN A 148 2.09 10.70 21.83
N HIS A 149 2.72 11.74 21.31
CA HIS A 149 3.32 11.79 19.98
C HIS A 149 4.27 10.60 19.75
N GLN A 150 5.19 10.38 20.69
CA GLN A 150 6.22 9.34 20.61
C GLN A 150 5.63 7.93 20.55
N GLN A 151 4.61 7.63 21.35
CA GLN A 151 3.93 6.33 21.37
C GLN A 151 3.26 6.01 20.02
N ILE A 152 2.72 7.03 19.35
CA ILE A 152 2.10 6.86 18.02
C ILE A 152 3.18 6.56 16.98
N ALA A 153 4.29 7.28 17.01
CA ALA A 153 5.43 7.05 16.11
C ALA A 153 6.05 5.66 16.33
N GLU A 154 6.28 5.25 17.59
CA GLU A 154 6.79 3.92 17.93
C GLU A 154 5.85 2.80 17.42
N HIS A 155 4.54 2.93 17.63
CA HIS A 155 3.57 1.97 17.11
C HIS A 155 3.52 1.92 15.58
N PHE A 156 3.72 3.05 14.92
CA PHE A 156 3.86 3.09 13.46
C PHE A 156 5.11 2.32 13.02
N SER A 157 6.27 2.63 13.59
CA SER A 157 7.55 2.00 13.22
C SER A 157 7.53 0.49 13.44
N GLU A 158 6.97 0.03 14.57
CA GLU A 158 6.75 -1.41 14.82
C GLU A 158 5.95 -2.08 13.71
N ILE A 159 4.84 -1.47 13.29
CA ILE A 159 3.95 -2.02 12.26
C ILE A 159 4.61 -1.96 10.89
N TYR A 160 5.28 -0.84 10.57
CA TYR A 160 5.96 -0.63 9.32
C TYR A 160 7.07 -1.67 9.13
N LEU A 161 7.95 -1.82 10.11
CA LEU A 161 9.05 -2.78 10.09
C LEU A 161 8.54 -4.23 10.03
N ARG A 162 7.50 -4.56 10.80
CA ARG A 162 6.90 -5.89 10.74
C ARG A 162 6.36 -6.21 9.35
N ASN A 163 5.67 -5.26 8.73
CA ASN A 163 5.12 -5.44 7.38
C ASN A 163 6.24 -5.54 6.34
N GLN A 164 7.34 -4.80 6.50
CA GLN A 164 8.52 -4.91 5.66
C GLN A 164 9.12 -6.32 5.75
N GLN A 165 9.39 -6.80 6.96
CA GLN A 165 9.91 -8.16 7.18
C GLN A 165 9.00 -9.25 6.59
N GLU A 166 7.69 -9.11 6.71
CA GLU A 166 6.74 -10.05 6.12
C GLU A 166 6.82 -10.06 4.59
N ARG A 167 6.92 -8.88 3.96
CA ARG A 167 7.11 -8.76 2.51
C ARG A 167 8.43 -9.38 2.06
N ASP A 168 9.51 -9.13 2.79
CA ASP A 168 10.83 -9.69 2.50
C ASP A 168 10.81 -11.22 2.60
N ARG A 169 10.12 -11.78 3.60
CA ARG A 169 9.90 -13.24 3.73
C ARG A 169 9.08 -13.81 2.58
N VAL A 170 8.00 -13.14 2.19
CA VAL A 170 7.17 -13.57 1.05
C VAL A 170 7.98 -13.52 -0.25
N MET A 171 8.84 -12.52 -0.43
CA MET A 171 9.71 -12.40 -1.58
C MET A 171 10.79 -13.49 -1.58
N ALA A 172 11.47 -13.69 -0.45
CA ALA A 172 12.51 -14.72 -0.30
C ALA A 172 11.96 -16.13 -0.52
N THR A 173 10.77 -16.42 0.01
CA THR A 173 10.11 -17.72 -0.20
C THR A 173 9.75 -17.93 -1.66
N ARG A 174 9.23 -16.91 -2.37
CA ARG A 174 8.97 -16.97 -3.81
C ARG A 174 10.23 -17.22 -4.64
N ILE A 175 11.32 -16.48 -4.39
CA ILE A 175 12.62 -16.70 -5.04
C ILE A 175 13.11 -18.13 -4.80
N ARG A 176 12.90 -18.66 -3.59
CA ARG A 176 13.29 -20.04 -3.26
C ARG A 176 12.46 -21.07 -4.02
N THR A 177 11.16 -20.85 -4.22
CA THR A 177 10.27 -21.81 -4.89
C THR A 177 10.26 -21.71 -6.41
N ASP A 178 10.62 -20.56 -6.97
CA ASP A 178 10.51 -20.30 -8.41
C ASP A 178 11.85 -20.61 -9.11
N SER A 179 11.90 -21.73 -9.85
CA SER A 179 13.11 -22.22 -10.53
C SER A 179 13.58 -21.26 -11.63
N GLU A 180 12.67 -20.52 -12.25
CA GLU A 180 12.99 -19.53 -13.28
C GLU A 180 13.66 -18.28 -12.70
N VAL A 181 13.26 -17.86 -11.48
CA VAL A 181 13.88 -16.74 -10.77
C VAL A 181 15.27 -17.09 -10.27
N ARG A 182 15.51 -18.33 -9.82
CA ARG A 182 16.88 -18.81 -9.50
C ARG A 182 17.80 -18.76 -10.71
N ALA A 183 17.31 -19.18 -11.88
CA ALA A 183 18.11 -19.17 -13.11
C ALA A 183 18.46 -17.75 -13.55
N PHE A 184 17.55 -16.78 -13.36
CA PHE A 184 17.80 -15.37 -13.65
C PHE A 184 18.85 -14.72 -12.74
N ILE A 185 18.90 -15.11 -11.47
CA ILE A 185 19.87 -14.60 -10.48
C ILE A 185 21.23 -15.31 -10.62
N SER A 186 21.23 -16.54 -11.16
CA SER A 186 22.44 -17.34 -11.39
C SER A 186 23.14 -17.02 -12.72
N LEU A 187 22.66 -16.03 -13.48
CA LEU A 187 23.38 -15.49 -14.63
C LEU A 187 24.62 -14.71 -14.14
N PRO A 188 25.83 -15.04 -14.62
CA PRO A 188 27.06 -14.41 -14.16
C PRO A 188 27.06 -12.94 -14.60
N GLY A 189 26.88 -12.03 -13.66
CA GLY A 189 26.89 -10.58 -13.92
C GLY A 189 26.16 -9.69 -12.91
N ILE A 190 25.36 -10.25 -12.00
CA ILE A 190 24.71 -9.48 -10.92
C ILE A 190 25.32 -9.88 -9.58
N ASP A 191 26.47 -9.29 -9.25
CA ASP A 191 27.06 -9.37 -7.91
C ASP A 191 26.32 -8.37 -7.00
N LEU A 192 25.48 -8.89 -6.10
CA LEU A 192 24.80 -8.11 -5.04
C LEU A 192 25.62 -8.09 -3.74
N HIS A 193 26.92 -7.88 -3.86
CA HIS A 193 27.77 -7.47 -2.75
C HIS A 193 28.80 -6.46 -3.23
N LYS A 194 28.43 -5.17 -3.16
CA LYS A 194 29.30 -4.06 -2.76
C LYS A 194 28.44 -2.89 -2.33
#